data_AF-A0A1S3QMX3-F1
#
_entry.id   AF-A0A1S3QMX3-F1
#
_cell.length_a   1.000
_cell.length_b   1.000
_cell.length_c   1.000
_cell.angle_alpha   90.00
_cell.angle_beta   90.00
_cell.angle_gamma   90.00
#
_symmetry.space_group_name_H-M   'P 1'
#
loop_
_entity.id
_entity.type
_entity.pdbx_description
1 polymer ?
#
loop_
_entity_poly.entity_id
_entity_poly.type
_entity_poly.pdbx_seq_one_letter_code
_entity_poly.pdbx_strand_id
1 'polypeptide(L)'
;MDLPLFLVLVFSGLSFLPSYRPHQFHFVEMRKTWTEAQSFCRQNYTDLATIDDMVDMKKLHNTEDFTAWIGLYLSSWRWSLGNIELEGEGFWATGHPENYRNKEEFCVYMMQNGLRHDDNCDKQWYFVCNDEKNATNKYIVITESKTWSDAQLYCREKHTDLASVRNTTEMETIKSILLNPGNNQPVWIGLKKSLGVWSDQSGSSYRNWDSNEPNGGNDGAFCGEVKSSGKWNDKACTQTQPFICYDDELVLVSENKTWSEALWHCRNLDMELVSAHNQSIQHLVQQRAKKASTPFVWLGLRYTCTLDFWFWVNGEESCYHNWADGEGYNTSKEQCGNTGAIQRDGGQWVGKAETERFNFICSKSDDY
;
A
#
# COMPACT_ATOMS: atom_id res chain seq x y z
N MET A 1 37.53 48.33 -3.11
CA MET A 1 36.57 47.81 -4.10
C MET A 1 36.93 46.35 -4.28
N ASP A 2 36.43 45.51 -3.38
CA ASP A 2 36.65 44.07 -3.43
C ASP A 2 35.31 43.44 -3.78
N LEU A 3 35.24 42.85 -4.98
CA LEU A 3 34.12 41.99 -5.38
C LEU A 3 34.44 40.57 -4.89
N PRO A 4 33.58 39.91 -4.12
CA PRO A 4 33.82 38.52 -3.79
C PRO A 4 33.47 37.62 -4.98
N LEU A 5 34.41 36.75 -5.33
CA LEU A 5 34.29 35.72 -6.35
C LEU A 5 33.32 34.63 -5.83
N PHE A 6 32.09 34.58 -6.35
CA PHE A 6 31.17 33.48 -6.07
C PHE A 6 31.50 32.29 -6.98
N LEU A 7 32.08 31.25 -6.38
CA LEU A 7 32.24 29.94 -7.02
C LEU A 7 30.86 29.26 -7.07
N VAL A 8 30.22 29.24 -8.24
CA VAL A 8 29.00 28.45 -8.46
C VAL A 8 29.43 27.02 -8.79
N LEU A 9 29.36 26.12 -7.81
CA LEU A 9 29.47 24.68 -8.04
C LEU A 9 28.14 24.18 -8.60
N VAL A 10 28.09 23.96 -9.91
CA VAL A 10 26.98 23.26 -10.55
C VAL A 10 27.18 21.77 -10.29
N PHE A 11 26.52 21.22 -9.26
CA PHE A 11 26.33 19.79 -9.16
C PHE A 11 25.37 19.39 -10.28
N SER A 12 25.91 18.81 -11.36
CA SER A 12 25.11 18.02 -12.29
C SER A 12 24.57 16.82 -11.51
N GLY A 13 23.37 16.99 -10.94
CA GLY A 13 22.64 15.90 -10.30
C GLY A 13 22.48 14.79 -11.31
N LEU A 14 23.18 13.67 -11.08
CA LEU A 14 22.81 12.39 -11.65
C LEU A 14 21.36 12.16 -11.22
N SER A 15 20.46 12.14 -12.17
CA SER A 15 19.05 11.85 -11.97
C SER A 15 18.92 10.41 -11.49
N PHE A 16 18.96 10.23 -10.17
CA PHE A 16 18.54 9.01 -9.52
C PHE A 16 17.03 9.07 -9.41
N LEU A 17 16.36 8.22 -10.19
CA LEU A 17 14.92 8.05 -10.16
C LEU A 17 14.53 7.42 -8.81
N PRO A 18 13.41 7.85 -8.19
CA PRO A 18 12.94 7.31 -6.91
C PRO A 18 12.70 5.80 -7.02
N SER A 19 13.13 5.05 -6.01
CA SER A 19 12.91 3.61 -5.90
C SER A 19 11.45 3.31 -5.57
N TYR A 20 10.59 3.46 -6.57
CA TYR A 20 9.27 2.85 -6.67
C TYR A 20 9.35 1.39 -6.22
N ARG A 21 8.57 0.95 -5.21
CA ARG A 21 8.28 -0.48 -5.07
C ARG A 21 7.44 -0.88 -6.27
N PRO A 22 8.03 -1.54 -7.29
CA PRO A 22 7.25 -1.92 -8.44
C PRO A 22 6.31 -3.01 -7.95
N HIS A 23 5.03 -2.93 -8.30
CA HIS A 23 4.33 -4.16 -8.62
C HIS A 23 5.28 -4.93 -9.54
N GLN A 24 5.83 -6.05 -9.05
CA GLN A 24 6.87 -6.74 -9.78
C GLN A 24 6.18 -7.46 -10.91
N PHE A 25 6.03 -6.74 -12.01
CA PHE A 25 5.36 -7.25 -13.18
C PHE A 25 6.40 -7.98 -14.03
N HIS A 26 6.04 -9.17 -14.47
CA HIS A 26 6.87 -9.95 -15.35
C HIS A 26 6.22 -10.00 -16.73
N PHE A 27 6.83 -9.33 -17.70
CA PHE A 27 6.42 -9.41 -19.09
C PHE A 27 6.85 -10.75 -19.68
N VAL A 28 5.88 -11.49 -20.23
CA VAL A 28 6.13 -12.81 -20.79
C VAL A 28 6.05 -12.74 -22.31
N GLU A 29 7.19 -12.95 -22.96
CA GLU A 29 7.35 -12.98 -24.43
C GLU A 29 6.81 -14.27 -25.08
N MET A 30 5.73 -14.84 -24.54
CA MET A 30 4.99 -15.95 -25.13
C MET A 30 3.60 -15.50 -25.51
N ARG A 31 3.13 -15.89 -26.70
CA ARG A 31 1.76 -15.60 -27.12
C ARG A 31 0.81 -16.69 -26.64
N LYS A 32 -0.21 -16.32 -25.88
CA LYS A 32 -1.20 -17.24 -25.29
C LYS A 32 -2.59 -16.62 -25.34
N THR A 33 -3.63 -17.45 -25.34
CA THR A 33 -4.99 -16.96 -25.07
C THR A 33 -5.07 -16.40 -23.66
N TRP A 34 -6.07 -15.57 -23.35
CA TRP A 34 -6.15 -14.95 -22.03
C TRP A 34 -6.21 -16.00 -20.90
N THR A 35 -7.00 -17.06 -21.08
CA THR A 35 -7.14 -18.15 -20.10
C THR A 35 -5.85 -18.96 -19.94
N GLU A 36 -5.13 -19.20 -21.04
CA GLU A 36 -3.82 -19.85 -21.00
C GLU A 36 -2.77 -18.97 -20.32
N ALA A 37 -2.78 -17.66 -20.57
CA ALA A 37 -1.92 -16.68 -19.95
C ALA A 37 -2.18 -16.58 -18.43
N GLN A 38 -3.44 -16.52 -18.02
CA GLN A 38 -3.83 -16.57 -16.60
C GLN A 38 -3.35 -17.84 -15.91
N SER A 39 -3.59 -18.99 -16.54
CA SER A 39 -3.15 -20.28 -16.00
C SER A 39 -1.64 -20.33 -15.86
N PHE A 40 -0.91 -19.82 -16.84
CA PHE A 40 0.55 -19.71 -16.78
C PHE A 40 1.00 -18.80 -15.64
N CYS A 41 0.41 -17.60 -15.50
CA CYS A 41 0.76 -16.68 -14.43
C CYS A 41 0.44 -17.26 -13.05
N ARG A 42 -0.67 -17.98 -12.87
CA ARG A 42 -0.99 -18.64 -11.59
C ARG A 42 -0.07 -19.81 -11.25
N GLN A 43 0.47 -20.50 -12.26
CA GLN A 43 1.42 -21.59 -12.06
C GLN A 43 2.82 -21.07 -11.70
N ASN A 44 3.29 -20.02 -12.37
CA ASN A 44 4.68 -19.56 -12.28
C ASN A 44 4.83 -18.34 -11.36
N TYR A 45 3.84 -17.45 -11.35
CA TYR A 45 3.78 -16.19 -10.60
C TYR A 45 2.53 -16.16 -9.70
N THR A 46 1.92 -14.98 -9.46
CA THR A 46 0.69 -14.86 -8.66
C THR A 46 -0.56 -14.98 -9.54
N ASP A 47 -0.76 -14.07 -10.49
CA ASP A 47 -1.87 -14.04 -11.45
C ASP A 47 -1.50 -13.09 -12.60
N LEU A 48 -2.38 -12.87 -13.59
CA LEU A 48 -2.25 -11.77 -14.54
C LEU A 48 -2.22 -10.41 -13.82
N ALA A 49 -1.50 -9.47 -14.41
CA ALA A 49 -1.22 -8.18 -13.80
C ALA A 49 -2.47 -7.31 -13.65
N THR A 50 -2.60 -6.69 -12.48
CA THR A 50 -3.58 -5.63 -12.22
C THR A 50 -2.89 -4.30 -12.50
N ILE A 51 -2.93 -3.85 -13.75
CA ILE A 51 -2.26 -2.61 -14.19
C ILE A 51 -3.34 -1.57 -14.45
N ASP A 52 -3.38 -0.54 -13.60
CA ASP A 52 -4.37 0.52 -13.71
C ASP A 52 -3.82 1.82 -14.31
N ASP A 53 -2.50 1.96 -14.48
CA ASP A 53 -1.83 3.19 -14.96
C ASP A 53 -0.75 2.97 -16.06
N MET A 54 -0.48 4.02 -16.83
CA MET A 54 0.46 4.09 -17.95
C MET A 54 1.94 4.04 -17.55
N VAL A 55 2.28 4.45 -16.32
CA VAL A 55 3.66 4.46 -15.81
C VAL A 55 4.19 3.03 -15.67
N ASP A 56 3.35 2.11 -15.20
CA ASP A 56 3.70 0.70 -15.01
C ASP A 56 3.85 -0.04 -16.34
N MET A 57 2.98 0.27 -17.33
CA MET A 57 3.14 -0.27 -18.68
C MET A 57 4.48 0.14 -19.29
N LYS A 58 4.88 1.42 -19.24
CA LYS A 58 6.14 1.86 -19.87
C LYS A 58 7.40 1.20 -19.28
N LYS A 59 7.34 0.74 -18.03
CA LYS A 59 8.46 0.08 -17.34
C LYS A 59 8.64 -1.39 -17.75
N LEU A 60 7.65 -2.00 -18.42
CA LEU A 60 7.59 -3.45 -18.62
C LEU A 60 8.37 -3.98 -19.80
N HIS A 61 8.61 -3.17 -20.84
CA HIS A 61 9.34 -3.59 -22.01
C HIS A 61 9.89 -2.39 -22.80
N ASN A 62 11.16 -2.47 -23.23
CA ASN A 62 11.88 -1.35 -23.86
C ASN A 62 11.61 -1.19 -25.38
N THR A 63 10.60 -1.86 -25.91
CA THR A 63 10.30 -1.87 -27.36
C THR A 63 9.16 -0.90 -27.67
N GLU A 64 9.25 -0.14 -28.76
CA GLU A 64 8.30 0.94 -29.11
C GLU A 64 6.91 0.45 -29.55
N ASP A 65 6.66 -0.87 -29.64
CA ASP A 65 5.39 -1.43 -30.11
C ASP A 65 5.08 -2.75 -29.39
N PHE A 66 4.68 -2.69 -28.13
CA PHE A 66 4.22 -3.90 -27.44
C PHE A 66 2.79 -3.79 -26.89
N THR A 67 2.13 -4.94 -26.90
CA THR A 67 0.73 -5.13 -26.55
C THR A 67 0.63 -6.40 -25.72
N ALA A 68 -0.02 -6.32 -24.56
CA ALA A 68 -0.04 -7.42 -23.61
C ALA A 68 -1.38 -7.57 -22.90
N TRP A 69 -1.79 -8.82 -22.69
CA TRP A 69 -2.89 -9.15 -21.81
C TRP A 69 -2.60 -8.70 -20.37
N ILE A 70 -3.64 -8.15 -19.74
CA ILE A 70 -3.69 -7.85 -18.31
C ILE A 70 -4.84 -8.64 -17.67
N GLY A 71 -4.93 -8.61 -16.34
CA GLY A 71 -5.89 -9.43 -15.58
C GLY A 71 -7.35 -9.02 -15.69
N LEU A 72 -7.69 -7.97 -16.45
CA LEU A 72 -9.07 -7.49 -16.58
C LEU A 72 -9.83 -8.27 -17.66
N TYR A 73 -11.02 -8.79 -17.33
CA TYR A 73 -11.85 -9.57 -18.26
C TYR A 73 -13.36 -9.35 -18.03
N LEU A 74 -14.17 -9.76 -19.01
CA LEU A 74 -15.63 -9.63 -18.99
C LEU A 74 -16.35 -10.86 -18.43
N SER A 75 -16.86 -10.68 -17.22
CA SER A 75 -18.24 -11.06 -16.85
C SER A 75 -18.90 -9.96 -15.99
N SER A 76 -18.10 -9.07 -15.37
CA SER A 76 -18.53 -7.81 -14.71
C SER A 76 -17.37 -6.81 -14.58
N TRP A 77 -16.47 -6.72 -15.56
CA TRP A 77 -15.22 -5.93 -15.49
C TRP A 77 -14.40 -6.21 -14.23
N ARG A 78 -13.90 -7.44 -14.11
CA ARG A 78 -13.20 -7.88 -12.90
C ARG A 78 -11.74 -8.19 -13.19
N TRP A 79 -10.91 -7.88 -12.22
CA TRP A 79 -9.52 -8.31 -12.17
C TRP A 79 -9.45 -9.78 -11.78
N SER A 80 -8.64 -10.55 -12.50
CA SER A 80 -8.40 -11.97 -12.23
C SER A 80 -7.79 -12.18 -10.86
N LEU A 81 -6.90 -11.28 -10.45
CA LEU A 81 -6.33 -11.22 -9.12
C LEU A 81 -7.35 -10.63 -8.14
N GLY A 82 -7.66 -11.37 -7.08
CA GLY A 82 -8.58 -10.94 -6.04
C GLY A 82 -10.06 -10.89 -6.45
N ASN A 83 -10.38 -11.08 -7.73
CA ASN A 83 -11.75 -11.00 -8.26
C ASN A 83 -12.40 -9.63 -7.96
N ILE A 84 -11.65 -8.53 -8.11
CA ILE A 84 -12.09 -7.18 -7.74
C ILE A 84 -12.74 -6.50 -8.95
N GLU A 85 -13.85 -5.79 -8.77
CA GLU A 85 -14.48 -4.99 -9.85
C GLU A 85 -13.62 -3.78 -10.23
N LEU A 86 -13.67 -3.38 -11.49
CA LEU A 86 -13.00 -2.17 -11.96
C LEU A 86 -13.69 -0.94 -11.35
N GLU A 87 -12.96 -0.17 -10.53
CA GLU A 87 -13.45 1.10 -9.97
C GLU A 87 -13.18 2.26 -10.96
N GLY A 88 -14.24 3.02 -11.32
CA GLY A 88 -14.16 4.19 -12.21
C GLY A 88 -14.47 3.90 -13.69
N GLU A 89 -14.37 4.91 -14.56
CA GLU A 89 -14.68 4.76 -16.00
C GLU A 89 -13.63 3.94 -16.77
N GLY A 90 -12.41 3.82 -16.23
CA GLY A 90 -11.28 3.12 -16.86
C GLY A 90 -10.64 3.93 -18.00
N PHE A 91 -9.32 3.81 -18.19
CA PHE A 91 -8.59 4.49 -19.26
C PHE A 91 -8.76 3.76 -20.61
N TRP A 92 -9.96 3.81 -21.18
CA TRP A 92 -10.25 3.18 -22.46
C TRP A 92 -9.73 3.99 -23.66
N ALA A 93 -9.24 3.29 -24.68
CA ALA A 93 -8.99 3.92 -25.96
C ALA A 93 -10.29 4.34 -26.65
N THR A 94 -10.25 5.42 -27.44
CA THR A 94 -11.40 5.90 -28.20
C THR A 94 -11.99 4.77 -29.05
N GLY A 95 -13.27 4.45 -28.81
CA GLY A 95 -13.98 3.35 -29.47
C GLY A 95 -14.15 2.11 -28.60
N HIS A 96 -13.39 1.98 -27.51
CA HIS A 96 -13.47 0.86 -26.57
C HIS A 96 -14.20 1.26 -25.27
N PRO A 97 -14.86 0.31 -24.58
CA PRO A 97 -15.02 -1.09 -24.97
C PRO A 97 -15.99 -1.27 -26.14
N GLU A 98 -15.59 -2.04 -27.16
CA GLU A 98 -16.40 -2.32 -28.35
C GLU A 98 -17.43 -3.41 -28.03
N ASN A 99 -18.46 -3.08 -27.25
CA ASN A 99 -19.57 -3.98 -26.94
C ASN A 99 -20.53 -4.19 -28.14
N TYR A 100 -19.99 -4.36 -29.35
CA TYR A 100 -20.77 -4.64 -30.55
C TYR A 100 -21.22 -6.09 -30.60
N ARG A 101 -22.47 -6.31 -30.16
CA ARG A 101 -23.38 -7.40 -30.57
C ARG A 101 -22.80 -8.82 -30.50
N ASN A 102 -23.22 -9.54 -29.46
CA ASN A 102 -23.35 -11.01 -29.44
C ASN A 102 -22.05 -11.84 -29.56
N LYS A 103 -20.97 -11.43 -28.88
CA LYS A 103 -19.92 -12.36 -28.43
C LYS A 103 -19.76 -12.21 -26.92
N GLU A 104 -19.75 -13.33 -26.23
CA GLU A 104 -20.00 -13.39 -24.78
C GLU A 104 -18.74 -13.23 -23.91
N GLU A 105 -17.53 -13.13 -24.49
CA GLU A 105 -16.27 -13.04 -23.72
C GLU A 105 -15.24 -12.13 -24.41
N PHE A 106 -14.97 -10.96 -23.82
CA PHE A 106 -13.82 -10.13 -24.19
C PHE A 106 -12.87 -9.97 -23.01
N CYS A 107 -11.59 -9.91 -23.34
CA CYS A 107 -10.49 -9.80 -22.40
C CYS A 107 -9.73 -8.51 -22.70
N VAL A 108 -9.07 -7.95 -21.69
CA VAL A 108 -8.44 -6.64 -21.82
C VAL A 108 -6.95 -6.76 -21.98
N TYR A 109 -6.44 -6.07 -22.99
CA TYR A 109 -5.02 -5.84 -23.18
C TYR A 109 -4.71 -4.34 -23.07
N MET A 110 -3.46 -4.03 -22.77
CA MET A 110 -2.95 -2.66 -22.78
C MET A 110 -1.87 -2.50 -23.85
N MET A 111 -1.85 -1.33 -24.47
CA MET A 111 -0.77 -0.86 -25.33
C MET A 111 0.20 0.05 -24.56
N GLN A 112 1.36 0.37 -25.14
CA GLN A 112 2.38 1.23 -24.52
C GLN A 112 1.89 2.64 -24.15
N ASN A 113 0.86 3.14 -24.82
CA ASN A 113 0.22 4.42 -24.49
C ASN A 113 -0.57 4.39 -23.17
N GLY A 114 -0.71 3.22 -22.53
CA GLY A 114 -1.43 3.05 -21.27
C GLY A 114 -2.94 2.93 -21.43
N LEU A 115 -3.46 2.96 -22.66
CA LEU A 115 -4.88 2.82 -22.93
C LEU A 115 -5.27 1.34 -22.99
N ARG A 116 -6.45 1.06 -22.45
CA ARG A 116 -7.06 -0.26 -22.42
C ARG A 116 -7.87 -0.50 -23.68
N HIS A 117 -7.77 -1.72 -24.17
CA HIS A 117 -8.51 -2.21 -25.31
C HIS A 117 -9.06 -3.59 -24.97
N ASP A 118 -10.27 -3.87 -25.43
CA ASP A 118 -10.86 -5.20 -25.38
C ASP A 118 -10.67 -5.94 -26.71
N ASP A 119 -10.41 -7.23 -26.65
CA ASP A 119 -10.38 -8.15 -27.80
C ASP A 119 -10.89 -9.52 -27.36
N ASN A 120 -11.18 -10.38 -28.32
CA ASN A 120 -11.62 -11.74 -28.07
C ASN A 120 -10.57 -12.49 -27.22
N CYS A 121 -10.99 -13.10 -26.11
CA CYS A 121 -10.14 -13.85 -25.19
C CYS A 121 -9.36 -15.01 -25.86
N ASP A 122 -9.84 -15.53 -26.99
CA ASP A 122 -9.19 -16.57 -27.79
C ASP A 122 -7.98 -16.06 -28.60
N LYS A 123 -7.77 -14.74 -28.65
CA LYS A 123 -6.62 -14.16 -29.33
C LYS A 123 -5.34 -14.39 -28.53
N GLN A 124 -4.27 -14.64 -29.27
CA GLN A 124 -2.96 -14.90 -28.67
C GLN A 124 -2.13 -13.63 -28.62
N TRP A 125 -1.91 -13.13 -27.40
CA TRP A 125 -1.07 -11.96 -27.14
C TRP A 125 0.03 -12.31 -26.15
N TYR A 126 1.07 -11.47 -26.09
CA TYR A 126 1.97 -11.45 -24.92
C TYR A 126 1.17 -11.09 -23.68
N PHE A 127 1.72 -11.30 -22.50
CA PHE A 127 0.97 -11.09 -21.27
C PHE A 127 1.87 -10.70 -20.12
N VAL A 128 1.28 -10.03 -19.14
CA VAL A 128 1.99 -9.55 -17.95
C VAL A 128 1.48 -10.31 -16.74
N CYS A 129 2.39 -10.91 -15.99
CA CYS A 129 2.08 -11.55 -14.72
C CYS A 129 2.42 -10.61 -13.56
N ASN A 130 1.61 -10.64 -12.49
CA ASN A 130 1.97 -10.08 -11.21
C ASN A 130 2.84 -11.08 -10.44
N ASP A 131 4.02 -10.66 -10.00
CA ASP A 131 4.98 -11.44 -9.22
C ASP A 131 4.96 -11.02 -7.74
N GLU A 132 3.77 -11.11 -7.12
CA GLU A 132 3.63 -10.88 -5.68
C GLU A 132 4.25 -12.01 -4.83
N LYS A 133 4.87 -13.02 -5.44
CA LYS A 133 5.69 -13.97 -4.69
C LYS A 133 6.91 -13.31 -4.04
N ASN A 134 7.25 -12.08 -4.46
CA ASN A 134 8.16 -11.17 -3.76
C ASN A 134 7.46 -10.11 -2.87
N ALA A 135 6.19 -10.29 -2.50
CA ALA A 135 5.56 -9.56 -1.39
C ALA A 135 6.08 -10.01 0.00
N THR A 136 7.18 -10.78 0.02
CA THR A 136 7.88 -11.33 1.17
C THR A 136 8.58 -10.28 2.05
N ASN A 137 8.58 -9.01 1.66
CA ASN A 137 9.14 -7.92 2.49
C ASN A 137 8.13 -7.30 3.46
N LYS A 138 6.83 -7.66 3.43
CA LYS A 138 5.86 -7.14 4.39
C LYS A 138 6.02 -7.76 5.78
N TYR A 139 6.33 -9.04 5.88
CA TYR A 139 6.47 -9.73 7.17
C TYR A 139 7.89 -10.26 7.32
N ILE A 140 8.59 -9.84 8.36
CA ILE A 140 9.98 -10.18 8.62
C ILE A 140 10.06 -10.97 9.91
N VAL A 141 10.54 -12.21 9.83
CA VAL A 141 10.82 -13.05 11.00
C VAL A 141 12.16 -12.65 11.60
N ILE A 142 12.13 -12.19 12.85
CA ILE A 142 13.32 -11.92 13.65
C ILE A 142 13.58 -13.13 14.53
N THR A 143 14.73 -13.75 14.36
CA THR A 143 15.11 -14.99 15.06
C THR A 143 15.59 -14.75 16.50
N GLU A 144 15.84 -13.49 16.89
CA GLU A 144 16.17 -13.14 18.27
C GLU A 144 15.00 -13.44 19.21
N SER A 145 15.30 -14.06 20.36
CA SER A 145 14.30 -14.32 21.38
C SER A 145 14.14 -13.11 22.30
N LYS A 146 12.96 -12.50 22.30
CA LYS A 146 12.63 -11.33 23.13
C LYS A 146 11.28 -11.51 23.83
N THR A 147 11.07 -10.80 24.94
CA THR A 147 9.73 -10.69 25.54
C THR A 147 8.80 -9.98 24.56
N TRP A 148 7.48 -10.15 24.69
CA TRP A 148 6.55 -9.50 23.74
C TRP A 148 6.73 -7.99 23.69
N SER A 149 6.96 -7.35 24.85
CA SER A 149 7.15 -5.89 24.93
C SER A 149 8.46 -5.46 24.28
N ASP A 150 9.55 -6.19 24.48
CA ASP A 150 10.85 -5.88 23.87
C ASP A 150 10.83 -6.17 22.36
N ALA A 151 10.10 -7.19 21.92
CA ALA A 151 9.88 -7.50 20.51
C ALA A 151 9.08 -6.38 19.82
N GLN A 152 8.05 -5.85 20.48
CA GLN A 152 7.30 -4.69 19.98
C GLN A 152 8.19 -3.46 19.84
N LEU A 153 8.99 -3.15 20.87
CA LEU A 153 9.93 -2.04 20.83
C LEU A 153 10.93 -2.21 19.69
N TYR A 154 11.50 -3.40 19.51
CA TYR A 154 12.37 -3.71 18.39
C TYR A 154 11.69 -3.47 17.05
N CYS A 155 10.47 -4.00 16.86
CA CYS A 155 9.76 -3.81 15.59
C CYS A 155 9.42 -2.34 15.34
N ARG A 156 9.16 -1.53 16.36
CA ARG A 156 8.92 -0.09 16.19
C ARG A 156 10.19 0.72 15.97
N GLU A 157 11.34 0.21 16.40
CA GLU A 157 12.64 0.85 16.18
C GLU A 157 13.21 0.52 14.78
N LYS A 158 12.91 -0.66 14.24
CA LYS A 158 13.50 -1.14 12.98
C LYS A 158 12.51 -1.33 11.83
N HIS A 159 11.22 -1.41 12.13
CA HIS A 159 10.12 -1.74 11.20
C HIS A 159 8.88 -0.90 11.55
N THR A 160 7.68 -1.34 11.17
CA THR A 160 6.43 -0.66 11.58
C THR A 160 5.96 -1.06 12.99
N ASP A 161 5.63 -2.33 13.21
CA ASP A 161 5.22 -2.89 14.53
C ASP A 161 5.29 -4.43 14.45
N LEU A 162 4.94 -5.14 15.52
CA LEU A 162 4.65 -6.57 15.49
C LEU A 162 3.50 -6.88 14.54
N ALA A 163 3.61 -7.99 13.80
CA ALA A 163 2.66 -8.39 12.77
C ALA A 163 1.21 -8.44 13.30
N SER A 164 0.33 -7.68 12.64
CA SER A 164 -1.10 -7.89 12.73
C SER A 164 -1.56 -8.85 11.64
N VAL A 165 -2.64 -9.59 11.92
CA VAL A 165 -3.25 -10.47 10.92
C VAL A 165 -4.70 -10.06 10.73
N ARG A 166 -5.02 -9.64 9.51
CA ARG A 166 -6.30 -9.02 9.18
C ARG A 166 -7.21 -9.95 8.40
N ASN A 167 -6.68 -10.95 7.72
CA ASN A 167 -7.44 -11.93 6.95
C ASN A 167 -6.65 -13.23 6.72
N THR A 168 -7.29 -14.18 6.07
CA THR A 168 -6.70 -15.47 5.68
C THR A 168 -5.50 -15.34 4.74
N THR A 169 -5.51 -14.36 3.83
CA THR A 169 -4.39 -14.15 2.89
C THR A 169 -3.11 -13.77 3.63
N GLU A 170 -3.17 -12.78 4.53
CA GLU A 170 -2.03 -12.40 5.37
C GLU A 170 -1.56 -13.57 6.26
N MET A 171 -2.48 -14.42 6.72
CA MET A 171 -2.14 -15.61 7.48
C MET A 171 -1.38 -16.65 6.65
N GLU A 172 -1.82 -16.91 5.41
CA GLU A 172 -1.09 -17.83 4.52
C GLU A 172 0.29 -17.29 4.14
N THR A 173 0.45 -15.96 4.01
CA THR A 173 1.78 -15.33 3.85
C THR A 173 2.68 -15.56 5.06
N ILE A 174 2.18 -15.32 6.28
CA ILE A 174 2.96 -15.59 7.50
C ILE A 174 3.33 -17.07 7.58
N LYS A 175 2.38 -17.96 7.30
CA LYS A 175 2.59 -19.41 7.33
C LYS A 175 3.66 -19.86 6.34
N SER A 176 3.69 -19.32 5.11
CA SER A 176 4.72 -19.68 4.13
C SER A 176 6.14 -19.29 4.61
N ILE A 177 6.29 -18.16 5.30
CA ILE A 177 7.57 -17.71 5.87
C ILE A 177 8.01 -18.64 7.03
N LEU A 178 7.07 -19.12 7.83
CA LEU A 178 7.33 -20.03 8.95
C LEU A 178 7.63 -21.47 8.52
N LEU A 179 7.24 -21.88 7.31
CA LEU A 179 7.56 -23.19 6.77
C LEU A 179 9.02 -23.32 6.28
N ASN A 180 9.78 -22.21 6.24
CA ASN A 180 11.18 -22.25 5.88
C ASN A 180 12.00 -23.11 6.86
N PRO A 181 12.88 -24.01 6.35
CA PRO A 181 13.69 -24.89 7.19
C PRO A 181 14.51 -24.09 8.21
N GLY A 182 14.19 -24.23 9.49
CA GLY A 182 14.83 -23.48 10.59
C GLY A 182 13.85 -22.77 11.53
N ASN A 183 12.62 -22.49 11.09
CA ASN A 183 11.60 -21.75 11.85
C ASN A 183 10.56 -22.67 12.51
N ASN A 184 11.00 -23.65 13.30
CA ASN A 184 10.08 -24.61 13.96
C ASN A 184 9.47 -24.10 15.28
N GLN A 185 9.87 -22.94 15.78
CA GLN A 185 9.37 -22.40 17.04
C GLN A 185 8.17 -21.46 16.80
N PRO A 186 7.19 -21.42 17.72
CA PRO A 186 6.17 -20.38 17.72
C PRO A 186 6.80 -19.00 17.82
N VAL A 187 6.18 -18.02 17.16
CA VAL A 187 6.70 -16.65 17.11
C VAL A 187 5.67 -15.64 17.57
N TRP A 188 6.10 -14.57 18.21
CA TRP A 188 5.19 -13.49 18.63
C TRP A 188 4.55 -12.78 17.44
N ILE A 189 3.27 -12.42 17.62
CA ILE A 189 2.51 -11.49 16.79
C ILE A 189 1.98 -10.34 17.65
N GLY A 190 1.45 -9.29 17.03
CA GLY A 190 1.03 -8.06 17.71
C GLY A 190 -0.20 -8.19 18.62
N LEU A 191 -0.71 -9.39 18.87
CA LEU A 191 -1.93 -9.59 19.66
C LEU A 191 -1.64 -9.58 21.17
N LYS A 192 -2.34 -8.73 21.95
CA LYS A 192 -2.19 -8.65 23.41
C LYS A 192 -3.55 -8.58 24.13
N LYS A 193 -3.81 -9.51 25.08
CA LYS A 193 -5.13 -9.65 25.75
C LYS A 193 -5.46 -8.54 26.71
N SER A 194 -4.50 -7.85 27.31
CA SER A 194 -4.85 -6.82 28.31
C SER A 194 -5.84 -5.79 27.77
N LEU A 195 -5.99 -5.68 26.44
CA LEU A 195 -7.01 -4.91 25.74
C LEU A 195 -7.82 -5.68 24.67
N GLY A 196 -7.42 -6.89 24.24
CA GLY A 196 -8.05 -7.59 23.10
C GLY A 196 -7.78 -6.92 21.74
N VAL A 197 -6.74 -6.08 21.71
CA VAL A 197 -6.39 -5.17 20.62
C VAL A 197 -5.02 -5.56 20.06
N TRP A 198 -4.82 -5.30 18.77
CA TRP A 198 -3.52 -5.44 18.10
C TRP A 198 -2.60 -4.28 18.48
N SER A 199 -1.30 -4.53 18.57
CA SER A 199 -0.28 -3.52 18.89
C SER A 199 -0.32 -2.32 17.94
N ASP A 200 -0.61 -2.59 16.66
CA ASP A 200 -0.75 -1.61 15.59
C ASP A 200 -2.11 -0.89 15.56
N GLN A 201 -3.00 -1.19 16.52
CA GLN A 201 -4.35 -0.62 16.61
C GLN A 201 -5.22 -0.86 15.36
N SER A 202 -4.90 -1.85 14.53
CA SER A 202 -5.62 -2.10 13.26
C SER A 202 -7.09 -2.48 13.40
N GLY A 203 -7.57 -2.77 14.62
CA GLY A 203 -8.96 -3.15 14.88
C GLY A 203 -9.37 -4.47 14.24
N SER A 204 -8.43 -5.29 13.75
CA SER A 204 -8.75 -6.56 13.09
C SER A 204 -9.50 -7.50 14.03
N SER A 205 -10.64 -8.04 13.56
CA SER A 205 -11.45 -9.07 14.22
C SER A 205 -11.05 -10.50 13.83
N TYR A 206 -10.13 -10.67 12.87
CA TYR A 206 -9.69 -11.98 12.40
C TYR A 206 -8.97 -12.75 13.51
N ARG A 207 -9.34 -14.00 13.74
CA ARG A 207 -8.74 -14.89 14.74
C ARG A 207 -8.56 -16.28 14.14
N ASN A 208 -7.38 -16.89 14.33
CA ASN A 208 -7.08 -18.25 13.89
C ASN A 208 -6.55 -19.11 15.04
N TRP A 209 -7.25 -19.07 16.18
CA TRP A 209 -6.91 -19.84 17.38
C TRP A 209 -6.79 -21.33 17.08
N ASP A 210 -5.88 -21.98 17.81
CA ASP A 210 -5.81 -23.42 17.87
C ASP A 210 -6.94 -24.01 18.74
N SER A 211 -7.08 -25.33 18.69
CA SER A 211 -8.07 -26.08 19.45
C SER A 211 -7.84 -25.87 20.94
N ASN A 212 -8.90 -25.46 21.65
CA ASN A 212 -8.89 -25.09 23.08
C ASN A 212 -8.16 -23.79 23.43
N GLU A 213 -7.81 -22.95 22.44
CA GLU A 213 -7.27 -21.61 22.65
C GLU A 213 -8.31 -20.51 22.35
N PRO A 214 -8.22 -19.33 22.98
CA PRO A 214 -7.27 -18.98 24.04
C PRO A 214 -7.68 -19.59 25.39
N ASN A 215 -6.78 -20.31 26.04
CA ASN A 215 -6.96 -20.86 27.39
C ASN A 215 -6.67 -19.82 28.50
N GLY A 216 -6.11 -18.67 28.11
CA GLY A 216 -6.20 -17.44 28.87
C GLY A 216 -5.25 -17.34 30.07
N GLY A 217 -4.08 -18.00 30.02
CA GLY A 217 -3.00 -18.06 31.02
C GLY A 217 -3.28 -17.43 32.38
N ASN A 218 -3.23 -18.23 33.46
CA ASN A 218 -3.60 -18.01 34.88
C ASN A 218 -3.77 -16.59 35.47
N ASP A 219 -3.14 -15.55 34.93
CA ASP A 219 -3.14 -14.17 35.46
C ASP A 219 -3.83 -13.13 34.55
N GLY A 220 -4.52 -13.56 33.47
CA GLY A 220 -5.37 -12.68 32.65
C GLY A 220 -4.63 -11.77 31.64
N ALA A 221 -3.29 -11.77 31.63
CA ALA A 221 -2.47 -11.11 30.62
C ALA A 221 -1.78 -12.14 29.73
N PHE A 222 -2.21 -12.24 28.47
CA PHE A 222 -1.55 -13.05 27.46
C PHE A 222 -1.13 -12.24 26.24
N CYS A 223 -0.14 -12.79 25.54
CA CYS A 223 0.32 -12.33 24.26
C CYS A 223 0.14 -13.46 23.23
N GLY A 224 -0.23 -13.10 22.01
CA GLY A 224 -0.51 -14.06 20.95
C GLY A 224 0.75 -14.50 20.24
N GLU A 225 0.87 -15.81 20.00
CA GLU A 225 1.89 -16.40 19.16
C GLU A 225 1.26 -17.18 18.01
N VAL A 226 2.00 -17.34 16.92
CA VAL A 226 1.61 -18.17 15.77
C VAL A 226 2.56 -19.33 15.61
N LYS A 227 2.02 -20.53 15.36
CA LYS A 227 2.77 -21.75 15.05
C LYS A 227 3.00 -21.88 13.54
N SER A 228 3.92 -22.75 13.13
CA SER A 228 4.16 -23.06 11.71
C SER A 228 2.93 -23.59 10.97
N SER A 229 1.92 -24.11 11.68
CA SER A 229 0.62 -24.47 11.11
C SER A 229 -0.28 -23.27 10.75
N GLY A 230 0.11 -22.05 11.15
CA GLY A 230 -0.71 -20.84 11.09
C GLY A 230 -1.70 -20.69 12.27
N LYS A 231 -1.80 -21.69 13.16
CA LYS A 231 -2.68 -21.64 14.34
C LYS A 231 -2.09 -20.83 15.48
N TRP A 232 -2.95 -20.11 16.19
CA TRP A 232 -2.55 -19.18 17.24
C TRP A 232 -2.68 -19.82 18.61
N ASN A 233 -1.78 -19.44 19.50
CA ASN A 233 -1.80 -19.82 20.90
C ASN A 233 -1.65 -18.56 21.75
N ASP A 234 -2.15 -18.61 22.98
CA ASP A 234 -1.87 -17.55 23.96
C ASP A 234 -0.80 -17.98 24.96
N LYS A 235 0.09 -17.04 25.28
CA LYS A 235 1.24 -17.32 26.13
C LYS A 235 1.58 -16.14 27.01
N ALA A 236 2.23 -16.43 28.16
CA ALA A 236 2.66 -15.40 29.08
C ALA A 236 3.63 -14.43 28.37
N CYS A 237 3.31 -13.14 28.39
CA CYS A 237 4.07 -12.08 27.69
C CYS A 237 5.53 -11.95 28.15
N THR A 238 5.88 -12.53 29.30
CA THR A 238 7.23 -12.55 29.88
C THR A 238 8.12 -13.63 29.28
N GLN A 239 7.55 -14.58 28.51
CA GLN A 239 8.34 -15.58 27.78
C GLN A 239 9.13 -14.91 26.65
N THR A 240 10.30 -15.46 26.34
CA THR A 240 11.13 -14.99 25.24
C THR A 240 11.05 -15.96 24.06
N GLN A 241 10.80 -15.45 22.86
CA GLN A 241 10.80 -16.25 21.63
C GLN A 241 10.99 -15.34 20.41
N PRO A 242 11.27 -15.92 19.22
CA PRO A 242 11.33 -15.17 17.97
C PRO A 242 10.01 -14.46 17.67
N PHE A 243 10.02 -13.49 16.77
CA PHE A 243 8.86 -12.64 16.54
C PHE A 243 8.77 -12.17 15.08
N ILE A 244 7.57 -11.81 14.65
CA ILE A 244 7.34 -11.29 13.30
C ILE A 244 7.08 -9.80 13.39
N CYS A 245 7.95 -9.01 12.79
CA CYS A 245 7.66 -7.61 12.50
C CYS A 245 6.93 -7.52 11.16
N TYR A 246 6.19 -6.44 10.95
CA TYR A 246 5.77 -6.08 9.61
C TYR A 246 6.27 -4.70 9.23
N ASP A 247 6.46 -4.52 7.93
CA ASP A 247 6.68 -3.23 7.30
C ASP A 247 5.44 -2.87 6.49
N ASP A 248 4.85 -1.73 6.82
CA ASP A 248 3.75 -1.13 6.09
C ASP A 248 4.16 0.25 5.66
N GLU A 249 4.08 0.46 4.35
CA GLU A 249 4.43 1.72 3.71
C GLU A 249 3.46 2.83 4.11
N LEU A 250 2.29 2.49 4.67
CA LEU A 250 1.23 3.44 5.07
C LEU A 250 0.65 3.11 6.45
N VAL A 251 0.97 3.94 7.43
CA VAL A 251 0.57 3.77 8.83
C VAL A 251 -0.44 4.84 9.22
N LEU A 252 -1.67 4.42 9.52
CA LEU A 252 -2.66 5.31 10.17
C LEU A 252 -2.32 5.42 11.66
N VAL A 253 -2.09 6.64 12.12
CA VAL A 253 -1.90 6.96 13.54
C VAL A 253 -3.20 7.49 14.12
N SER A 254 -3.77 6.75 15.08
CA SER A 254 -5.06 7.05 15.72
C SER A 254 -4.97 8.08 16.86
N GLU A 255 -3.99 8.99 16.80
CA GLU A 255 -3.85 10.10 17.74
C GLU A 255 -4.43 11.40 17.14
N ASN A 256 -4.96 12.29 17.97
CA ASN A 256 -5.55 13.56 17.51
C ASN A 256 -4.52 14.69 17.64
N LYS A 257 -3.83 15.00 16.54
CA LYS A 257 -2.73 15.99 16.50
C LYS A 257 -3.00 17.12 15.52
N THR A 258 -2.41 18.28 15.80
CA THR A 258 -2.33 19.34 14.78
C THR A 258 -1.49 18.88 13.61
N TRP A 259 -1.63 19.53 12.45
CA TRP A 259 -0.87 19.11 11.27
C TRP A 259 0.66 19.13 11.52
N SER A 260 1.16 20.17 12.19
CA SER A 260 2.58 20.29 12.56
C SER A 260 3.03 19.23 13.58
N GLU A 261 2.19 18.89 14.56
CA GLU A 261 2.47 17.82 15.52
C GLU A 261 2.48 16.44 14.85
N ALA A 262 1.57 16.21 13.90
CA ALA A 262 1.50 14.99 13.11
C ALA A 262 2.73 14.82 12.20
N LEU A 263 3.16 15.89 11.53
CA LEU A 263 4.39 15.93 10.74
C LEU A 263 5.61 15.50 11.57
N TRP A 264 5.81 16.13 12.73
CA TRP A 264 6.91 15.78 13.62
C TRP A 264 6.80 14.36 14.19
N HIS A 265 5.58 13.88 14.42
CA HIS A 265 5.37 12.50 14.84
C HIS A 265 5.86 11.52 13.77
N CYS A 266 5.47 11.69 12.50
CA CYS A 266 5.94 10.82 11.42
C CYS A 266 7.47 10.89 11.28
N ARG A 267 8.06 12.09 11.33
CA ARG A 267 9.52 12.26 11.21
C ARG A 267 10.32 11.63 12.34
N ASN A 268 9.78 11.59 13.55
CA ASN A 268 10.42 10.88 14.67
C ASN A 268 10.42 9.35 14.53
N LEU A 269 9.65 8.82 13.57
CA LEU A 269 9.60 7.41 13.21
C LEU A 269 10.36 7.13 11.91
N ASP A 270 11.19 8.08 11.43
CA ASP A 270 11.84 8.03 10.12
C ASP A 270 10.84 7.86 8.96
N MET A 271 9.68 8.53 9.09
CA MET A 271 8.60 8.56 8.11
C MET A 271 8.23 10.01 7.76
N GLU A 272 7.31 10.19 6.82
CA GLU A 272 6.74 11.50 6.46
C GLU A 272 5.22 11.44 6.45
N LEU A 273 4.53 12.58 6.53
CA LEU A 273 3.09 12.61 6.26
C LEU A 273 2.81 12.18 4.82
N VAL A 274 1.84 11.29 4.63
CA VAL A 274 1.62 10.64 3.33
C VAL A 274 1.26 11.63 2.23
N SER A 275 1.85 11.40 1.06
CA SER A 275 1.49 12.01 -0.20
C SER A 275 0.59 11.09 -1.03
N ALA A 276 -0.56 11.59 -1.47
CA ALA A 276 -1.47 10.86 -2.35
C ALA A 276 -1.26 11.31 -3.80
N HIS A 277 -0.05 11.11 -4.33
CA HIS A 277 0.38 11.73 -5.58
C HIS A 277 0.00 10.93 -6.84
N ASN A 278 -0.73 9.82 -6.72
CA ASN A 278 -1.28 9.07 -7.84
C ASN A 278 -2.54 8.30 -7.40
N GLN A 279 -3.24 7.71 -8.36
CA GLN A 279 -4.52 7.01 -8.12
C GLN A 279 -4.35 5.80 -7.18
N SER A 280 -3.29 5.02 -7.31
CA SER A 280 -3.06 3.82 -6.51
C SER A 280 -2.78 4.19 -5.04
N ILE A 281 -1.91 5.16 -4.78
CA ILE A 281 -1.63 5.65 -3.42
C ILE A 281 -2.87 6.33 -2.84
N GLN A 282 -3.59 7.11 -3.64
CA GLN A 282 -4.87 7.69 -3.21
C GLN A 282 -5.85 6.62 -2.74
N HIS A 283 -5.99 5.50 -3.47
CA HIS A 283 -6.84 4.40 -3.05
C HIS A 283 -6.35 3.81 -1.72
N LEU A 284 -5.05 3.54 -1.57
CA LEU A 284 -4.48 3.00 -0.34
C LEU A 284 -4.71 3.94 0.86
N VAL A 285 -4.45 5.23 0.68
CA VAL A 285 -4.68 6.28 1.67
C VAL A 285 -6.16 6.35 2.03
N GLN A 286 -7.07 6.25 1.07
CA GLN A 286 -8.52 6.23 1.32
C GLN A 286 -8.94 5.00 2.13
N GLN A 287 -8.46 3.80 1.79
CA GLN A 287 -8.77 2.59 2.57
C GLN A 287 -8.20 2.63 3.98
N ARG A 288 -7.02 3.28 4.16
CA ARG A 288 -6.46 3.53 5.48
C ARG A 288 -7.32 4.55 6.25
N ALA A 289 -7.68 5.67 5.61
CA ALA A 289 -8.42 6.76 6.22
C ALA A 289 -9.78 6.29 6.76
N LYS A 290 -10.50 5.41 6.06
CA LYS A 290 -11.79 4.82 6.52
C LYS A 290 -11.73 4.20 7.92
N LYS A 291 -10.55 3.80 8.40
CA LYS A 291 -10.33 3.22 9.73
C LYS A 291 -10.15 4.26 10.84
N ALA A 292 -10.04 5.54 10.49
CA ALA A 292 -9.84 6.62 11.44
C ALA A 292 -11.07 6.90 12.29
N SER A 293 -10.82 7.34 13.52
CA SER A 293 -11.86 7.78 14.45
C SER A 293 -12.35 9.20 14.14
N THR A 294 -11.50 10.02 13.51
CA THR A 294 -11.79 11.40 13.15
C THR A 294 -12.45 11.51 11.76
N PRO A 295 -13.29 12.52 11.51
CA PRO A 295 -13.97 12.69 10.21
C PRO A 295 -13.01 13.04 9.05
N PHE A 296 -11.84 13.56 9.39
CA PHE A 296 -10.75 13.88 8.47
C PHE A 296 -9.47 13.22 8.95
N VAL A 297 -8.52 13.03 8.04
CA VAL A 297 -7.20 12.46 8.33
C VAL A 297 -6.14 13.32 7.65
N TRP A 298 -5.11 13.77 8.38
CA TRP A 298 -4.07 14.62 7.80
C TRP A 298 -3.25 13.89 6.74
N LEU A 299 -2.95 14.63 5.67
CA LEU A 299 -2.02 14.27 4.61
C LEU A 299 -0.79 15.19 4.64
N GLY A 300 0.25 14.85 3.90
CA GLY A 300 1.46 15.65 3.72
C GLY A 300 1.27 16.87 2.82
N LEU A 301 0.03 17.32 2.61
CA LEU A 301 -0.30 18.40 1.69
C LEU A 301 -0.35 19.73 2.44
N ARG A 302 0.38 20.74 1.95
CA ARG A 302 0.45 22.06 2.59
C ARG A 302 0.28 23.17 1.57
N TYR A 303 -0.41 24.23 1.96
CA TYR A 303 -0.56 25.42 1.14
C TYR A 303 0.48 26.49 1.50
N THR A 304 1.05 27.14 0.50
CA THR A 304 1.96 28.27 0.67
C THR A 304 1.30 29.59 0.27
N CYS A 305 1.11 30.48 1.25
CA CYS A 305 0.51 31.81 1.02
C CYS A 305 1.30 32.69 0.06
N THR A 306 2.63 32.58 0.07
CA THR A 306 3.49 33.48 -0.71
C THR A 306 3.56 33.08 -2.17
N LEU A 307 3.45 31.78 -2.47
CA LEU A 307 3.55 31.25 -3.82
C LEU A 307 2.19 30.79 -4.39
N ASP A 308 1.13 30.82 -3.58
CA ASP A 308 -0.25 30.53 -3.97
C ASP A 308 -0.43 29.12 -4.58
N PHE A 309 0.16 28.10 -3.96
CA PHE A 309 -0.01 26.71 -4.39
C PHE A 309 0.02 25.71 -3.24
N TRP A 310 -0.49 24.51 -3.53
CA TRP A 310 -0.40 23.33 -2.68
C TRP A 310 0.80 22.47 -3.07
N PHE A 311 1.50 21.92 -2.09
CA PHE A 311 2.64 21.02 -2.31
C PHE A 311 2.71 19.91 -1.28
N TRP A 312 3.33 18.80 -1.67
CA TRP A 312 3.63 17.68 -0.77
C TRP A 312 4.92 17.95 -0.01
N VAL A 313 4.90 17.74 1.30
CA VAL A 313 6.03 18.09 2.19
C VAL A 313 7.20 17.12 2.14
N ASN A 314 7.00 15.95 1.52
CA ASN A 314 8.08 15.04 1.13
C ASN A 314 8.80 15.47 -0.16
N GLY A 315 8.37 16.57 -0.81
CA GLY A 315 8.97 17.08 -2.04
C GLY A 315 8.50 16.39 -3.32
N GLU A 316 7.51 15.50 -3.26
CA GLU A 316 6.97 14.88 -4.46
C GLU A 316 6.18 15.88 -5.32
N GLU A 317 6.42 15.81 -6.62
CA GLU A 317 5.70 16.58 -7.63
C GLU A 317 4.71 15.67 -8.37
N SER A 318 3.45 16.09 -8.48
CA SER A 318 2.45 15.34 -9.22
C SER A 318 1.34 16.23 -9.77
N CYS A 319 0.84 15.84 -10.96
CA CYS A 319 -0.35 16.40 -11.59
C CYS A 319 -1.66 15.77 -11.07
N TYR A 320 -1.58 14.66 -10.32
CA TYR A 320 -2.74 13.97 -9.78
C TYR A 320 -3.40 14.81 -8.68
N HIS A 321 -4.72 14.90 -8.69
CA HIS A 321 -5.46 15.52 -7.60
C HIS A 321 -6.80 14.84 -7.34
N ASN A 322 -7.24 14.83 -6.07
CA ASN A 322 -8.54 14.31 -5.66
C ASN A 322 -9.29 15.28 -4.73
N TRP A 323 -9.25 16.57 -5.02
CA TRP A 323 -9.95 17.61 -4.25
C TRP A 323 -11.47 17.44 -4.24
N ALA A 324 -12.10 17.77 -3.12
CA ALA A 324 -13.55 17.91 -3.04
C ALA A 324 -14.02 19.16 -3.81
N ASP A 325 -15.32 19.19 -4.16
CA ASP A 325 -15.90 20.32 -4.88
C ASP A 325 -15.72 21.64 -4.11
N GLY A 326 -15.13 22.62 -4.78
CA GLY A 326 -14.86 23.95 -4.19
C GLY A 326 -13.64 24.01 -3.26
N GLU A 327 -12.78 23.00 -3.27
CA GLU A 327 -11.50 22.93 -2.55
C GLU A 327 -10.31 22.95 -3.52
N GLY A 328 -9.09 23.07 -2.98
CA GLY A 328 -7.85 23.00 -3.76
C GLY A 328 -7.64 24.17 -4.73
N TYR A 329 -7.25 23.86 -5.96
CA TYR A 329 -6.89 24.86 -6.98
C TYR A 329 -8.09 25.64 -7.54
N ASN A 330 -9.31 25.13 -7.36
CA ASN A 330 -10.53 25.69 -7.95
C ASN A 330 -11.38 26.48 -6.94
N THR A 331 -10.79 26.95 -5.84
CA THR A 331 -11.51 27.66 -4.78
C THR A 331 -11.28 29.17 -4.82
N SER A 332 -12.32 29.93 -4.46
CA SER A 332 -12.25 31.38 -4.20
C SER A 332 -12.05 31.70 -2.71
N LYS A 333 -11.99 30.67 -1.86
CA LYS A 333 -11.79 30.81 -0.41
C LYS A 333 -10.33 31.14 -0.10
N GLU A 334 -10.09 31.89 0.97
CA GLU A 334 -8.74 32.06 1.52
C GLU A 334 -8.21 30.72 2.01
N GLN A 335 -7.05 30.30 1.48
CA GLN A 335 -6.43 29.02 1.80
C GLN A 335 -5.22 29.17 2.73
N CYS A 336 -4.86 30.41 3.08
CA CYS A 336 -3.78 30.69 3.99
C CYS A 336 -4.01 30.07 5.38
N GLY A 337 -3.01 29.35 5.88
CA GLY A 337 -3.11 28.61 7.14
C GLY A 337 -3.84 27.26 7.04
N ASN A 338 -4.27 26.86 5.84
CA ASN A 338 -4.83 25.54 5.62
C ASN A 338 -3.76 24.50 5.27
N THR A 339 -4.00 23.30 5.77
CA THR A 339 -3.27 22.06 5.47
C THR A 339 -4.24 21.04 4.92
N GLY A 340 -3.75 20.10 4.11
CA GLY A 340 -4.61 19.15 3.41
C GLY A 340 -4.94 17.94 4.27
N ALA A 341 -6.20 17.55 4.24
CA ALA A 341 -6.70 16.34 4.86
C ALA A 341 -7.55 15.54 3.86
N ILE A 342 -7.66 14.23 4.07
CA ILE A 342 -8.61 13.38 3.36
C ILE A 342 -9.88 13.20 4.21
N GLN A 343 -11.04 13.28 3.57
CA GLN A 343 -12.31 12.90 4.18
C GLN A 343 -12.34 11.40 4.45
N ARG A 344 -12.67 10.98 5.68
CA ARG A 344 -12.73 9.56 6.05
C ARG A 344 -13.66 8.75 5.13
N ASP A 345 -14.87 9.27 4.92
CA ASP A 345 -15.94 8.52 4.25
C ASP A 345 -16.02 8.84 2.74
N GLY A 346 -15.56 10.02 2.31
CA GLY A 346 -15.57 10.44 0.89
C GLY A 346 -14.26 10.22 0.14
N GLY A 347 -13.12 10.16 0.84
CA GLY A 347 -11.80 10.02 0.21
C GLY A 347 -11.29 11.25 -0.53
N GLN A 348 -12.08 12.32 -0.64
CA GLN A 348 -11.67 13.56 -1.29
C GLN A 348 -10.80 14.42 -0.36
N TRP A 349 -9.90 15.19 -0.95
CA TRP A 349 -9.03 16.12 -0.23
C TRP A 349 -9.76 17.42 0.09
N VAL A 350 -9.49 17.96 1.27
CA VAL A 350 -10.07 19.22 1.77
C VAL A 350 -9.00 20.05 2.44
N GLY A 351 -9.12 21.38 2.37
CA GLY A 351 -8.31 22.28 3.18
C GLY A 351 -8.90 22.42 4.58
N LYS A 352 -8.07 22.24 5.61
CA LYS A 352 -8.48 22.39 7.02
C LYS A 352 -7.46 23.25 7.77
N ALA A 353 -7.91 23.99 8.79
CA ALA A 353 -7.02 24.89 9.51
C ALA A 353 -5.93 24.09 10.24
N GLU A 354 -4.67 24.52 10.17
CA GLU A 354 -3.55 23.77 10.74
C GLU A 354 -3.68 23.50 12.26
N THR A 355 -4.50 24.31 12.95
CA THR A 355 -4.80 24.20 14.39
C THR A 355 -5.81 23.10 14.74
N GLU A 356 -6.55 22.58 13.75
CA GLU A 356 -7.48 21.46 13.98
C GLU A 356 -6.70 20.18 14.32
N ARG A 357 -7.38 19.21 14.96
CA ARG A 357 -6.74 17.98 15.44
C ARG A 357 -7.40 16.75 14.84
N PHE A 358 -6.64 15.99 14.07
CA PHE A 358 -7.13 14.79 13.38
C PHE A 358 -6.16 13.61 13.56
N ASN A 359 -6.64 12.40 13.27
CA ASN A 359 -5.77 11.27 12.95
C ASN A 359 -4.98 11.59 11.68
N PHE A 360 -3.90 10.86 11.42
CA PHE A 360 -2.99 11.17 10.32
C PHE A 360 -2.33 9.90 9.79
N ILE A 361 -1.88 9.93 8.54
CA ILE A 361 -1.21 8.78 7.92
C ILE A 361 0.25 9.15 7.68
N CYS A 362 1.15 8.34 8.24
CA CYS A 362 2.56 8.40 7.93
C CYS A 362 2.86 7.41 6.80
N SER A 363 3.74 7.79 5.88
CA SER A 363 4.36 6.88 4.91
C SER A 363 5.86 6.83 5.12
N LYS A 364 6.49 5.67 4.89
CA LYS A 364 7.97 5.63 4.89
C LYS A 364 8.46 6.60 3.82
N SER A 365 9.42 7.45 4.16
CA SER A 365 10.12 8.23 3.14
C SER A 365 10.91 7.22 2.31
N ASP A 366 10.77 7.24 0.99
CA ASP A 366 11.77 6.57 0.16
C ASP A 366 13.10 7.28 0.48
N ASP A 367 14.07 6.53 1.02
CA ASP A 367 15.38 7.07 1.35
C ASP A 367 16.02 7.65 0.07
N TYR A 368 16.44 8.92 0.18
CA TYR A 368 16.95 9.80 -0.87
C TYR A 368 18.09 9.25 -1.74
#